data_AF-A0A217EG19-F1
#
_entry.id   AF-A0A217EG19-F1
#
_cell.length_a   1.000
_cell.length_b   1.000
_cell.length_c   1.000
_cell.angle_alpha   90.00
_cell.angle_beta   90.00
_cell.angle_gamma   90.00
#
_symmetry.space_group_name_H-M   'P 1'
#
loop_
_entity.id
_entity.type
_entity.pdbx_description
1 polymer ?
#
loop_
_entity_poly.entity_id
_entity_poly.type
_entity_poly.pdbx_seq_one_letter_code
_entity_poly.pdbx_strand_id
1 'polypeptide(L)'
;MKEKFLDEFSSFLFKLNNNTNEWYLSDFIDVSIKPLSAMTSFELVSEVMSMIIDLNIHREDCFYDAIYILNELYQHANTTERPSFLVENPNFFTKLVDQTHHQDTVELVKNTAKQFHF
;
A
#
# COMPACT_ATOMS: atom_id res chain seq x y z
N MET A 1 -1.67 -16.38 -7.58
CA MET A 1 -1.84 -14.93 -7.85
C MET A 1 -1.37 -14.10 -6.67
N LYS A 2 -1.83 -14.38 -5.44
CA LYS A 2 -1.36 -13.73 -4.20
C LYS A 2 0.17 -13.76 -4.02
N GLU A 3 0.80 -14.93 -4.03
CA GLU A 3 2.27 -15.06 -3.86
C GLU A 3 3.06 -14.28 -4.92
N LYS A 4 2.67 -14.44 -6.20
CA LYS A 4 3.25 -13.69 -7.32
C LYS A 4 3.16 -12.17 -7.09
N PHE A 5 2.01 -11.67 -6.61
CA PHE A 5 1.85 -10.25 -6.32
C PHE A 5 2.81 -9.80 -5.20
N LEU A 6 2.93 -10.57 -4.12
CA LEU A 6 3.81 -10.21 -3.00
C LEU A 6 5.29 -10.20 -3.41
N ASP A 7 5.71 -11.14 -4.26
CA ASP A 7 7.05 -11.15 -4.84
C ASP A 7 7.29 -9.92 -5.74
N GLU A 8 6.30 -9.56 -6.57
CA GLU A 8 6.34 -8.38 -7.43
C GLU A 8 6.36 -7.08 -6.61
N PHE A 9 5.56 -6.99 -5.55
CA PHE A 9 5.49 -5.84 -4.66
C PHE A 9 6.80 -5.66 -3.89
N SER A 10 7.36 -6.74 -3.32
CA SER A 10 8.68 -6.71 -2.69
C SER A 10 9.77 -6.25 -3.67
N SER A 11 9.75 -6.80 -4.89
CA SER A 11 10.67 -6.41 -5.95
C SER A 11 10.49 -4.95 -6.38
N PHE A 12 9.26 -4.46 -6.40
CA PHE A 12 8.92 -3.07 -6.70
C PHE A 12 9.50 -2.13 -5.64
N LEU A 13 9.27 -2.40 -4.36
CA LEU A 13 9.82 -1.61 -3.25
C LEU A 13 11.36 -1.62 -3.25
N PHE A 14 11.97 -2.77 -3.54
CA PHE A 14 13.43 -2.86 -3.67
C PHE A 14 13.96 -1.99 -4.83
N LYS A 15 13.27 -1.97 -5.97
CA LYS A 15 13.66 -1.14 -7.12
C LYS A 15 13.49 0.35 -6.85
N LEU A 16 12.39 0.76 -6.23
CA LEU A 16 12.15 2.14 -5.81
C LEU A 16 13.27 2.69 -4.92
N ASN A 17 13.85 1.84 -4.07
CA ASN A 17 14.94 2.25 -3.21
C ASN A 17 16.25 2.53 -3.97
N ASN A 18 16.43 1.97 -5.18
CA ASN A 18 17.71 1.96 -5.88
C ASN A 18 17.81 2.94 -7.07
N ASN A 19 16.71 3.25 -7.77
CA ASN A 19 16.53 4.37 -8.72
C ASN A 19 15.30 4.06 -9.60
N THR A 20 14.41 5.02 -9.84
CA THR A 20 13.28 4.78 -10.75
C THR A 20 12.90 5.95 -11.64
N ASN A 21 12.38 5.56 -12.80
CA ASN A 21 11.69 6.38 -13.80
C ASN A 21 10.25 6.66 -13.33
N GLU A 22 9.65 7.78 -13.76
CA GLU A 22 8.31 8.24 -13.33
C GLU A 22 7.13 7.27 -13.59
N TRP A 23 7.32 6.22 -14.40
CA TRP A 23 6.24 5.35 -14.89
C TRP A 23 6.06 4.04 -14.11
N TYR A 24 6.97 3.73 -13.18
CA TYR A 24 7.00 2.44 -12.50
C TYR A 24 5.72 2.11 -11.70
N LEU A 25 5.13 3.12 -11.05
CA LEU A 25 3.91 2.93 -10.25
C LEU A 25 2.70 2.60 -11.14
N SER A 26 2.51 3.33 -12.25
CA SER A 26 1.39 3.09 -13.17
C SER A 26 1.49 1.70 -13.80
N ASP A 27 2.68 1.32 -14.26
CA ASP A 27 2.92 -0.01 -14.84
C ASP A 27 2.64 -1.12 -13.82
N PHE A 28 3.05 -0.92 -12.56
CA PHE A 28 2.77 -1.87 -11.48
C PHE A 28 1.27 -2.03 -11.23
N ILE A 29 0.50 -0.94 -11.18
CA ILE A 29 -0.95 -1.00 -11.00
C ILE A 29 -1.61 -1.78 -12.14
N ASP A 30 -1.22 -1.48 -13.39
CA ASP A 30 -1.81 -2.11 -14.58
C ASP A 30 -1.52 -3.61 -14.67
N VAL A 31 -0.29 -4.00 -14.33
CA VAL A 31 0.18 -5.39 -14.46
C VAL A 31 -0.15 -6.24 -13.23
N SER A 32 -0.09 -5.67 -12.04
CA SER A 32 -0.15 -6.42 -10.79
C SER A 32 -1.44 -6.22 -10.00
N ILE A 33 -2.15 -5.08 -10.13
CA ILE A 33 -3.40 -4.83 -9.40
C ILE A 33 -4.64 -5.08 -10.27
N LYS A 34 -4.75 -4.43 -11.44
CA LYS A 34 -5.96 -4.53 -12.29
C LYS A 34 -6.38 -5.97 -12.63
N PRO A 35 -5.46 -6.94 -12.82
CA PRO A 35 -5.85 -8.34 -13.10
C PRO A 35 -6.38 -9.10 -11.88
N LEU A 36 -6.24 -8.58 -10.67
CA LEU A 36 -6.68 -9.25 -9.45
C LEU A 36 -8.21 -9.27 -9.38
N SER A 37 -8.77 -10.28 -8.70
CA SER A 37 -10.17 -10.22 -8.29
C SER A 37 -10.33 -9.29 -7.10
N ALA A 38 -11.54 -8.77 -6.89
CA ALA A 38 -11.89 -7.98 -5.72
C ALA A 38 -11.54 -8.72 -4.41
N MET A 39 -11.89 -10.00 -4.32
CA MET A 39 -11.55 -10.86 -3.17
C MET A 39 -10.05 -10.96 -2.92
N THR A 40 -9.26 -11.21 -3.98
CA THR A 40 -7.80 -11.33 -3.85
C THR A 40 -7.19 -9.99 -3.42
N SER A 41 -7.72 -8.89 -3.94
CA SER A 41 -7.25 -7.54 -3.59
C SER A 41 -7.52 -7.23 -2.12
N PHE A 42 -8.70 -7.60 -1.61
CA PHE A 42 -9.02 -7.46 -0.19
C PHE A 42 -8.09 -8.28 0.71
N GLU A 43 -7.82 -9.54 0.35
CA GLU A 43 -6.89 -10.40 1.10
C GLU A 43 -5.46 -9.81 1.13
N LEU A 44 -5.03 -9.19 0.02
CA LEU A 44 -3.71 -8.59 -0.10
C LEU A 44 -3.55 -7.30 0.71
N VAL A 45 -4.62 -6.57 1.01
CA VAL A 45 -4.55 -5.34 1.81
C VAL A 45 -3.87 -5.59 3.16
N SER A 46 -4.25 -6.65 3.87
CA SER A 46 -3.66 -6.98 5.17
C SER A 46 -2.18 -7.36 5.07
N GLU A 47 -1.80 -8.09 4.01
CA GLU A 47 -0.41 -8.50 3.78
C GLU A 47 0.47 -7.28 3.45
N VAL A 48 -0.01 -6.39 2.57
CA VAL A 48 0.71 -5.18 2.20
C VAL A 48 0.87 -4.24 3.39
N MET A 49 -0.15 -4.10 4.24
CA MET A 49 -0.02 -3.35 5.50
C MET A 49 1.08 -3.93 6.40
N SER A 50 1.14 -5.26 6.54
CA SER A 50 2.21 -5.92 7.31
C SER A 50 3.58 -5.62 6.72
N MET A 51 3.73 -5.78 5.40
CA MET A 51 4.99 -5.52 4.70
C MET A 51 5.46 -4.07 4.84
N ILE A 52 4.55 -3.09 4.78
CA ILE A 52 4.89 -1.67 4.96
C ILE A 52 5.53 -1.42 6.34
N ILE A 53 5.04 -2.08 7.39
CA ILE A 53 5.65 -1.99 8.72
C ILE A 53 7.01 -2.67 8.74
N ASP A 54 7.08 -3.92 8.26
CA ASP A 54 8.27 -4.76 8.39
C ASP A 54 9.46 -4.23 7.57
N LEU A 55 9.19 -3.62 6.42
CA LEU A 55 10.22 -3.13 5.49
C LEU A 55 10.87 -1.82 5.92
N ASN A 56 10.33 -1.14 6.94
CA ASN A 56 10.88 0.10 7.51
C ASN A 56 11.32 1.09 6.40
N ILE A 57 10.38 1.45 5.52
CA ILE A 57 10.65 2.20 4.30
C ILE A 57 11.22 3.59 4.65
N HIS A 58 12.51 3.81 4.36
CA HIS A 58 13.23 5.02 4.74
C HIS A 58 13.20 6.14 3.69
N ARG A 59 12.93 5.82 2.42
CA ARG A 59 12.80 6.81 1.35
C ARG A 59 11.35 7.27 1.25
N GLU A 60 11.14 8.58 1.29
CA GLU A 60 9.80 9.18 1.25
C GLU A 60 9.02 8.81 -0.02
N ASP A 61 9.66 8.84 -1.20
CA ASP A 61 9.02 8.45 -2.47
C ASP A 61 8.53 6.99 -2.44
N CYS A 62 9.34 6.10 -1.85
CA CYS A 62 9.00 4.68 -1.76
C CYS A 62 7.83 4.46 -0.79
N PHE A 63 7.79 5.24 0.29
CA PHE A 63 6.69 5.20 1.24
C PHE A 63 5.40 5.74 0.61
N TYR A 64 5.46 6.84 -0.14
CA TYR A 64 4.31 7.36 -0.90
C TYR A 64 3.72 6.30 -1.84
N ASP A 65 4.56 5.68 -2.67
CA ASP A 65 4.12 4.66 -3.64
C ASP A 65 3.52 3.43 -2.95
N ALA A 66 4.07 3.01 -1.81
CA ALA A 66 3.53 1.89 -1.03
C ALA A 66 2.13 2.20 -0.48
N ILE A 67 1.91 3.42 0.04
CA ILE A 67 0.58 3.86 0.49
C ILE A 67 -0.39 4.00 -0.68
N TYR A 68 0.10 4.45 -1.84
CA TYR A 68 -0.71 4.54 -3.05
C TYR A 68 -1.20 3.16 -3.49
N ILE A 69 -0.30 2.17 -3.55
CA ILE A 69 -0.64 0.77 -3.88
C ILE A 69 -1.64 0.18 -2.89
N LEU A 70 -1.44 0.44 -1.58
CA LEU A 70 -2.38 0.01 -0.54
C LEU A 70 -3.79 0.56 -0.79
N ASN A 71 -3.87 1.84 -1.16
CA ASN A 71 -5.13 2.52 -1.48
C ASN A 71 -5.80 1.91 -2.73
N GLU A 72 -5.04 1.71 -3.81
CA GLU A 72 -5.55 1.09 -5.05
C GLU A 72 -6.07 -0.33 -4.82
N LEU A 73 -5.38 -1.15 -4.02
CA LEU A 73 -5.85 -2.49 -3.66
C LEU A 73 -7.19 -2.46 -2.94
N TYR A 74 -7.38 -1.53 -2.01
CA TYR A 74 -8.63 -1.43 -1.26
C TYR A 74 -9.78 -0.89 -2.13
N GLN A 75 -9.50 0.08 -3.00
CA GLN A 75 -10.49 0.56 -3.96
C GLN A 75 -10.91 -0.53 -4.95
N HIS A 76 -9.94 -1.30 -5.47
CA HIS A 76 -10.21 -2.41 -6.39
C HIS A 76 -10.95 -3.57 -5.71
N ALA A 77 -10.73 -3.78 -4.41
CA ALA A 77 -11.52 -4.70 -3.61
C ALA A 77 -13.00 -4.29 -3.52
N ASN A 78 -13.31 -3.00 -3.71
CA ASN A 78 -14.66 -2.43 -3.73
C ASN A 78 -15.53 -2.95 -2.57
N THR A 79 -14.99 -2.85 -1.35
CA THR A 79 -15.61 -3.38 -0.14
C THR A 79 -15.62 -2.33 0.96
N THR A 80 -16.57 -2.46 1.87
CA THR A 80 -16.63 -1.71 3.13
C THR A 80 -16.09 -2.52 4.31
N GLU A 81 -15.66 -3.77 4.06
CA GLU A 81 -15.10 -4.62 5.10
C GLU A 81 -13.78 -4.06 5.62
N ARG A 82 -13.56 -4.23 6.91
CA ARG A 82 -12.33 -3.81 7.58
C ARG A 82 -11.30 -4.94 7.48
N PRO A 83 -10.09 -4.68 6.95
CA PRO A 83 -9.02 -5.66 6.94
C PRO A 83 -8.70 -6.16 8.36
N SER A 84 -8.47 -7.47 8.51
CA SER A 84 -8.14 -8.08 9.81
C SER A 84 -6.91 -7.43 10.46
N PHE A 85 -5.92 -7.04 9.65
CA PHE A 85 -4.74 -6.34 10.13
C PHE A 85 -5.08 -5.07 10.92
N LEU A 86 -6.07 -4.29 10.47
CA LEU A 86 -6.50 -3.05 11.16
C LEU A 86 -7.32 -3.32 12.42
N VAL A 87 -7.85 -4.53 12.60
CA VAL A 87 -8.48 -4.94 13.86
C VAL A 87 -7.39 -5.14 14.92
N GLU A 88 -6.29 -5.78 14.54
CA GLU A 88 -5.15 -6.04 15.42
C GLU A 88 -4.27 -4.79 15.63
N ASN A 89 -4.23 -3.90 14.63
CA ASN A 89 -3.38 -2.71 14.61
C ASN A 89 -4.20 -1.42 14.39
N PRO A 90 -5.06 -1.02 15.34
CA PRO A 90 -5.98 0.11 15.15
C PRO A 90 -5.28 1.47 14.96
N ASN A 91 -4.03 1.60 15.41
CA ASN A 91 -3.25 2.84 15.30
C ASN A 91 -2.34 2.87 14.05
N PHE A 92 -2.56 1.98 13.08
CA PHE A 92 -1.72 1.85 11.89
C PHE A 92 -1.51 3.18 11.15
N PHE A 93 -2.59 3.84 10.74
CA PHE A 93 -2.50 5.11 10.00
C PHE A 93 -1.87 6.23 10.82
N THR A 94 -2.11 6.28 12.14
CA THR A 94 -1.45 7.24 13.03
C THR A 94 0.07 7.04 13.01
N LYS A 95 0.54 5.79 13.14
CA LYS A 95 1.97 5.47 13.04
C LYS A 95 2.57 5.87 11.69
N LEU A 96 1.83 5.65 10.60
CA LEU A 96 2.29 6.03 9.26
C LEU A 96 2.43 7.56 9.12
N VAL A 97 1.48 8.34 9.65
CA VAL A 97 1.58 9.81 9.66
C VAL A 97 2.80 10.27 10.47
N ASP A 98 3.07 9.64 11.60
CA ASP A 98 4.21 10.00 12.45
C ASP A 98 5.57 9.62 11.83
N GLN A 99 5.60 8.70 10.87
CA GLN A 99 6.81 8.23 10.18
C GLN A 99 7.24 9.10 9.00
N THR A 100 6.38 9.99 8.50
CA THR A 100 6.67 10.84 7.34
C THR A 100 6.55 12.32 7.66
N HIS A 101 7.40 13.15 7.07
CA HIS A 101 7.37 14.60 7.23
C HIS A 101 6.92 15.32 5.94
N HIS A 102 6.76 14.58 4.84
CA HIS A 102 6.33 15.13 3.57
C HIS A 102 4.81 15.32 3.54
N GLN A 103 4.36 16.55 3.29
CA GLN A 103 2.94 16.92 3.41
C GLN A 103 2.04 16.11 2.46
N ASP A 104 2.48 15.89 1.22
CA ASP A 104 1.70 15.12 0.23
C ASP A 104 1.49 13.66 0.66
N THR A 105 2.52 13.05 1.26
CA THR A 105 2.43 11.69 1.81
C THR A 105 1.52 11.65 3.04
N VAL A 106 1.64 12.64 3.94
CA VAL A 106 0.71 12.76 5.09
C VAL A 106 -0.74 12.87 4.61
N GLU A 107 -0.98 13.67 3.59
CA GLU A 107 -2.31 13.84 3.01
C GLU A 107 -2.83 12.55 2.37
N LEU A 108 -1.97 11.85 1.61
CA LEU A 108 -2.29 10.53 1.05
C LEU A 108 -2.66 9.54 2.16
N VAL A 109 -1.84 9.41 3.21
CA VAL A 109 -2.12 8.52 4.35
C VAL A 109 -3.47 8.84 5.00
N LYS A 110 -3.76 10.13 5.23
CA LYS A 110 -5.04 10.56 5.81
C LYS A 110 -6.22 10.27 4.90
N ASN A 111 -6.08 10.48 3.58
CA ASN A 111 -7.13 10.21 2.62
C ASN A 111 -7.38 8.70 2.46
N THR A 112 -6.32 7.89 2.49
CA THR A 112 -6.41 6.43 2.56
C THR A 112 -7.13 6.02 3.84
N ALA A 113 -6.74 6.52 5.02
CA ALA A 113 -7.38 6.20 6.30
C ALA A 113 -8.90 6.44 6.29
N LYS A 114 -9.35 7.58 5.72
CA LYS A 114 -10.78 7.89 5.58
C LYS A 114 -11.54 6.86 4.74
N GLN A 115 -10.91 6.30 3.71
CA GLN A 115 -11.53 5.24 2.89
C GLN A 115 -11.73 3.96 3.69
N PHE A 116 -10.82 3.65 4.61
CA PHE A 116 -10.99 2.59 5.60
C PHE A 116 -11.95 2.94 6.75
N HIS A 117 -12.59 4.12 6.70
CA HIS A 117 -13.45 4.67 7.74
C HIS A 117 -12.74 4.97 9.08
N PHE A 118 -11.52 5.51 9.01
CA PHE A 118 -10.73 6.01 10.14
C PHE A 118 -10.50 7.53 10.10
#